data_AF-A0A833X8J0-F1
#
_entry.id   AF-A0A833X8J0-F1
#
_cell.length_a   1.000
_cell.length_b   1.000
_cell.length_c   1.000
_cell.angle_alpha   90.00
_cell.angle_beta   90.00
_cell.angle_gamma   90.00
#
_symmetry.space_group_name_H-M   'P 1'
#
loop_
_entity.id
_entity.type
_entity.pdbx_description
1 polymer ?
#
loop_
_entity_poly.entity_id
_entity_poly.type
_entity_poly.pdbx_seq_one_letter_code
_entity_poly.pdbx_strand_id
1 'polypeptide(L)'
;MTNVTEDIYNKMVEKLNVMDLEARTKEAAAVVFKEVMGKSLGYVRDLGGTVVLETSGTKGNGESASALSHDAQFYKDQLEALKANVQGILLKQDEFEKFMRYSMSQQQSEGESPRETQFAA
;
A
#
# COMPACT_ATOMS: atom_id res chain seq x y z
N MET A 1 -13.06 -23.64 -15.10
CA MET A 1 -12.96 -22.40 -14.28
C MET A 1 -13.93 -22.61 -13.13
N THR A 2 -13.45 -23.02 -11.96
CA THR A 2 -14.34 -23.21 -10.80
C THR A 2 -14.88 -21.85 -10.42
N ASN A 3 -16.21 -21.74 -10.38
CA ASN A 3 -16.88 -20.49 -10.02
C ASN A 3 -16.66 -20.31 -8.52
N VAL A 4 -15.63 -19.55 -8.14
CA VAL A 4 -15.23 -19.31 -6.75
C VAL A 4 -16.42 -18.86 -5.90
N THR A 5 -17.35 -18.11 -6.49
CA THR A 5 -18.59 -17.67 -5.86
C THR A 5 -19.52 -18.85 -5.52
N GLU A 6 -19.63 -19.83 -6.42
CA GLU A 6 -20.43 -21.04 -6.22
C GLU A 6 -19.82 -21.94 -5.14
N ASP A 7 -18.49 -22.09 -5.11
CA ASP A 7 -17.80 -22.86 -4.08
C ASP A 7 -17.96 -22.22 -2.68
N ILE A 8 -17.93 -20.89 -2.61
CA ILE A 8 -18.18 -20.13 -1.37
C ILE A 8 -19.62 -20.31 -0.92
N TYR A 9 -20.58 -20.18 -1.83
CA TYR A 9 -22.00 -20.36 -1.54
C TYR A 9 -22.28 -21.77 -1.01
N ASN A 10 -21.75 -22.80 -1.67
CA ASN A 10 -21.93 -24.19 -1.26
C ASN A 10 -21.36 -24.46 0.15
N LYS A 11 -20.20 -23.88 0.48
CA LYS A 11 -19.61 -23.97 1.83
C LYS A 11 -20.44 -23.28 2.91
N MET A 12 -21.08 -22.15 2.60
CA MET A 12 -22.00 -21.48 3.53
C MET A 12 -23.24 -22.34 3.80
N VAL A 13 -23.81 -22.91 2.74
CA VAL A 13 -25.00 -23.77 2.83
C VAL A 13 -24.69 -25.03 3.63
N GLU A 14 -23.54 -25.66 3.40
CA GLU A 14 -23.10 -26.84 4.18
C GLU A 14 -23.02 -26.53 5.67
N LYS A 15 -22.38 -25.42 6.05
CA LYS A 15 -22.25 -25.01 7.45
C LYS A 15 -23.58 -24.65 8.11
N LEU A 16 -24.47 -23.97 7.39
CA LEU A 16 -25.82 -23.68 7.88
C LEU A 16 -26.65 -24.95 8.03
N ASN A 17 -26.43 -25.95 7.17
CA ASN A 17 -27.16 -27.21 7.24
C ASN A 17 -26.77 -28.09 8.43
N VAL A 18 -25.55 -27.92 8.96
CA VAL A 18 -25.11 -28.58 10.20
C VAL A 18 -25.78 -27.95 11.43
N MET A 19 -26.28 -26.71 11.33
CA MET A 19 -26.99 -26.04 12.42
C MET A 19 -28.45 -26.49 12.50
N ASP A 20 -28.95 -26.57 13.73
CA ASP A 20 -30.36 -26.85 14.00
C ASP A 20 -31.26 -25.75 13.42
N LEU A 21 -32.45 -26.12 12.95
CA LEU A 21 -33.35 -25.23 12.20
C LEU A 21 -33.74 -23.98 13.01
N GLU A 22 -33.93 -24.13 14.33
CA GLU A 22 -34.24 -23.01 15.23
C GLU A 22 -33.04 -22.06 15.42
N ALA A 23 -31.82 -22.56 15.23
CA ALA A 23 -30.58 -21.79 15.35
C ALA A 23 -30.15 -21.14 14.03
N ARG A 24 -30.85 -21.37 12.91
CA ARG A 24 -30.58 -20.73 11.60
C ARG A 24 -31.17 -19.32 11.53
N THR A 25 -30.81 -18.49 12.50
CA THR A 25 -31.19 -17.08 12.53
C THR A 25 -30.36 -16.26 11.55
N LYS A 26 -30.80 -15.03 11.27
CA LYS A 26 -30.04 -14.11 10.38
C LYS A 26 -28.66 -13.79 10.97
N GLU A 27 -28.59 -13.73 12.29
CA GLU A 27 -27.37 -13.50 13.05
C GLU A 27 -26.40 -14.68 12.91
N ALA A 28 -26.91 -15.92 12.99
CA ALA A 28 -26.11 -17.12 12.76
C ALA A 28 -25.61 -17.20 11.31
N ALA A 29 -26.45 -16.85 10.32
CA ALA A 29 -26.05 -16.76 8.93
C ALA A 29 -24.97 -15.69 8.68
N ALA A 30 -25.04 -14.55 9.36
CA ALA A 30 -24.00 -13.53 9.30
C ALA A 30 -22.66 -14.02 9.89
N VAL A 31 -22.70 -14.82 10.96
CA VAL A 31 -21.50 -15.44 11.54
C VAL A 31 -20.89 -16.47 10.58
N VAL A 32 -21.70 -17.36 10.02
CA VAL A 32 -21.25 -18.34 9.02
C VAL A 32 -20.69 -17.65 7.78
N PHE A 33 -21.35 -16.59 7.31
CA PHE A 33 -20.86 -15.79 6.18
C PHE A 33 -19.47 -15.19 6.47
N LYS A 34 -19.30 -14.57 7.65
CA LYS A 34 -17.99 -14.03 8.06
C LYS A 34 -16.93 -15.12 8.18
N GLU A 35 -17.28 -16.30 8.69
CA GLU A 35 -16.34 -17.41 8.83
C GLU A 35 -15.89 -17.96 7.47
N VAL A 36 -16.83 -18.15 6.53
CA VAL A 36 -16.53 -18.68 5.19
C VAL A 36 -15.75 -17.67 4.37
N MET A 37 -16.15 -16.40 4.38
CA MET A 37 -15.46 -15.32 3.66
C MET A 37 -14.09 -15.01 4.28
N GLY A 38 -14.01 -14.98 5.62
CA GLY A 38 -12.77 -14.74 6.36
C GLY A 38 -11.75 -15.86 6.22
N LYS A 39 -12.19 -17.11 5.98
CA LYS A 39 -11.30 -18.23 5.64
C LYS A 39 -10.93 -18.27 4.16
N SER A 40 -11.78 -17.78 3.24
CA SER A 40 -11.53 -17.93 1.81
C SER A 40 -10.71 -16.80 1.19
N LEU A 41 -10.71 -15.58 1.75
CA LEU A 41 -9.96 -14.47 1.15
C LEU A 41 -9.44 -13.51 2.23
N GLY A 42 -8.13 -13.29 2.21
CA GLY A 42 -7.59 -11.97 2.54
C GLY A 42 -8.27 -10.96 1.63
N TYR A 43 -9.34 -10.34 2.14
CA TYR A 43 -9.95 -9.18 1.51
C TYR A 43 -9.01 -7.99 1.71
N VAL A 44 -8.01 -7.89 0.83
CA VAL A 44 -7.46 -6.58 0.49
C VAL A 44 -8.48 -5.90 -0.40
N ARG A 45 -9.15 -4.93 0.19
CA ARG A 45 -9.94 -3.90 -0.47
C ARG A 45 -8.97 -2.93 -1.16
N ASP A 46 -8.88 -3.08 -2.47
CA ASP A 46 -8.93 -2.07 -3.53
C ASP A 46 -7.89 -0.93 -3.60
N LEU A 47 -7.70 -0.47 -4.83
CA LEU A 47 -7.06 0.76 -5.24
C LEU A 47 -7.13 1.89 -4.18
N GLY A 48 -6.02 2.13 -3.49
CA GLY A 48 -5.73 3.43 -2.87
C GLY A 48 -6.37 3.78 -1.52
N GLY A 49 -6.81 2.82 -0.70
CA GLY A 49 -7.37 3.14 0.63
C GLY A 49 -6.96 2.18 1.73
N THR A 50 -5.98 2.56 2.54
CA THR A 50 -5.49 1.84 3.74
C THR A 50 -6.63 1.55 4.73
N VAL A 51 -6.86 0.28 5.08
CA VAL A 51 -7.79 -0.12 6.16
C VAL A 51 -7.06 -0.99 7.18
N VAL A 52 -6.97 -0.47 8.40
CA VAL A 52 -6.60 -1.19 9.62
C VAL A 52 -7.69 -2.21 9.93
N LEU A 53 -7.31 -3.48 10.07
CA LEU A 53 -8.21 -4.52 10.58
C LEU A 53 -8.30 -4.36 12.10
N GLU A 54 -9.44 -3.89 12.61
CA GLU A 54 -9.73 -4.00 14.04
C GLU A 54 -9.94 -5.48 14.40
N THR A 55 -9.04 -6.01 15.23
CA THR A 55 -9.13 -7.35 15.80
C THR A 55 -10.23 -7.37 16.85
N SER A 56 -11.39 -7.89 16.49
CA SER A 56 -12.44 -8.22 17.45
C SER A 56 -11.98 -9.41 18.32
N GLY A 57 -11.37 -9.08 19.46
CA GLY A 57 -11.41 -9.82 20.72
C GLY A 57 -11.01 -11.29 20.68
N THR A 58 -9.74 -11.58 20.99
CA THR A 58 -9.37 -12.88 21.56
C THR A 58 -8.52 -12.70 22.79
N LYS A 59 -9.18 -12.91 23.93
CA LYS A 59 -8.60 -13.24 25.23
C LYS A 59 -7.80 -14.52 25.08
N GLY A 60 -6.48 -14.48 25.27
CA GLY A 60 -5.67 -15.70 25.39
C GLY A 60 -4.21 -15.56 24.98
N ASN A 61 -3.35 -15.40 25.99
CA ASN A 61 -2.02 -16.02 26.09
C ASN A 61 -0.89 -15.55 25.16
N GLY A 62 0.00 -14.69 25.69
CA GLY A 62 1.47 -14.76 25.60
C GLY A 62 2.22 -14.66 24.27
N GLU A 63 1.65 -15.07 23.13
CA GLU A 63 2.38 -15.22 21.86
C GLU A 63 2.17 -14.04 20.90
N SER A 64 1.09 -13.26 21.11
CA SER A 64 0.74 -12.09 20.29
C SER A 64 1.67 -10.89 20.50
N ALA A 65 2.30 -10.74 21.66
CA ALA A 65 3.22 -9.64 21.92
C ALA A 65 4.53 -9.75 21.11
N SER A 66 5.02 -10.97 20.89
CA SER A 66 6.25 -11.22 20.13
C SER A 66 6.04 -10.99 18.62
N ALA A 67 4.92 -11.47 18.08
CA ALA A 67 4.56 -11.25 16.67
C ALA A 67 4.30 -9.76 16.37
N LEU A 68 3.54 -9.06 17.23
CA LEU A 68 3.33 -7.62 17.10
C LEU A 68 4.64 -6.82 17.20
N SER A 69 5.59 -7.27 18.01
CA SER A 69 6.92 -6.65 18.12
C SER A 69 7.77 -6.87 16.87
N HIS A 70 7.71 -8.06 16.26
CA HIS A 70 8.44 -8.36 15.04
C HIS A 70 7.89 -7.55 13.86
N ASP A 71 6.58 -7.44 13.75
CA ASP A 71 5.93 -6.65 12.69
C ASP A 71 6.23 -5.15 12.85
N ALA A 72 6.18 -4.62 14.08
CA ALA A 72 6.53 -3.24 14.35
C ALA A 72 7.99 -2.91 13.97
N GLN A 73 8.93 -3.81 14.28
CA GLN A 73 10.33 -3.63 13.91
C GLN A 73 10.53 -3.72 12.40
N PHE A 74 9.87 -4.67 11.73
CA PHE A 74 9.93 -4.81 10.28
C PHE A 74 9.41 -3.56 9.54
N TYR A 75 8.31 -2.97 9.99
CA TYR A 75 7.80 -1.73 9.40
C TYR A 75 8.69 -0.52 9.70
N LYS A 76 9.32 -0.47 10.87
CA LYS A 76 10.29 0.57 11.20
C LYS A 76 11.50 0.54 10.27
N ASP A 77 12.06 -0.65 10.04
CA ASP A 77 13.24 -0.81 9.17
C ASP A 77 12.91 -0.44 7.72
N GLN A 78 11.73 -0.82 7.23
CA GLN A 78 11.24 -0.40 5.91
C GLN A 78 11.03 1.11 5.79
N LEU A 79 10.51 1.75 6.84
CA LEU A 79 10.31 3.20 6.86
C LEU A 79 11.65 3.95 6.83
N GLU A 80 12.64 3.44 7.56
CA GLU A 80 13.98 4.01 7.59
C GLU A 80 14.68 3.86 6.23
N ALA A 81 14.57 2.69 5.60
CA ALA A 81 15.08 2.47 4.23
C ALA A 81 14.39 3.40 3.21
N LEU A 82 13.06 3.56 3.31
CA LEU A 82 12.32 4.47 2.44
C LEU A 82 12.76 5.92 2.63
N LYS A 83 12.96 6.37 3.87
CA LYS A 83 13.44 7.71 4.18
C LYS A 83 14.82 7.96 3.57
N ALA A 84 15.74 6.99 3.70
CA ALA A 84 17.07 7.09 3.10
C ALA A 84 17.00 7.19 1.57
N ASN A 85 16.14 6.39 0.93
CA ASN A 85 15.93 6.44 -0.52
C ASN A 85 15.39 7.80 -0.99
N VAL A 86 14.38 8.34 -0.30
CA VAL A 86 13.81 9.66 -0.61
C VAL A 86 14.87 10.76 -0.47
N GLN A 87 15.67 10.73 0.59
CA GLN A 87 16.78 11.67 0.75
C GLN A 87 17.80 11.56 -0.39
N GLY A 88 18.13 10.35 -0.84
CA GLY A 88 19.02 10.11 -1.98
C GLY A 88 18.45 10.66 -3.30
N ILE A 89 17.14 10.54 -3.52
CA ILE A 89 16.47 11.10 -4.71
C ILE A 89 16.54 12.63 -4.69
N LEU A 90 16.26 13.25 -3.54
CA LEU A 90 16.28 14.72 -3.41
C LEU A 90 17.67 15.31 -3.66
N LEU A 91 18.73 14.64 -3.19
CA LEU A 91 20.11 15.06 -3.47
C LEU A 91 20.44 15.01 -4.97
N LYS A 92 20.09 13.90 -5.64
CA LYS A 92 20.30 13.76 -7.09
C LYS A 92 19.50 14.78 -7.89
N GLN A 93 18.30 15.13 -7.42
CA GLN A 93 17.48 16.16 -8.06
C GLN A 93 18.14 17.55 -7.96
N ASP A 94 18.67 17.91 -6.79
CA ASP A 94 19.41 19.17 -6.60
C ASP A 94 20.68 19.23 -7.47
N GLU A 95 21.43 18.14 -7.54
CA GLU A 95 22.60 18.04 -8.42
C GLU A 95 22.24 18.19 -9.89
N PHE A 96 21.17 17.52 -10.34
CA PHE A 96 20.68 17.62 -11.70
C PHE A 96 20.21 19.05 -12.04
N GLU A 97 19.51 19.70 -11.11
CA GLU A 97 19.04 21.08 -11.32
C GLU A 97 20.21 22.06 -11.41
N LYS A 98 21.23 21.91 -10.56
CA LYS A 98 22.48 22.69 -10.64
C LYS A 98 23.18 22.50 -11.98
N PHE A 99 23.27 21.26 -12.45
CA PHE A 99 23.84 20.95 -13.76
C PHE A 99 23.07 21.65 -14.88
N MET A 100 21.73 21.52 -14.90
CA MET A 100 20.89 22.17 -15.90
C MET A 100 21.01 23.69 -15.88
N ARG A 101 21.02 24.31 -14.70
CA ARG A 101 21.24 25.76 -14.56
C ARG A 101 22.58 26.19 -15.14
N TYR A 102 23.65 25.45 -14.86
CA TYR A 102 24.98 25.74 -15.41
C TYR A 102 24.99 25.63 -16.94
N SER A 103 24.44 24.53 -17.49
CA SER A 103 24.36 24.35 -18.95
C SER A 103 23.58 25.46 -19.64
N MET A 104 22.44 25.86 -19.09
CA MET A 104 21.64 26.96 -19.63
C MET A 104 22.39 28.30 -19.57
N SER A 105 23.12 28.59 -18.49
CA SER A 105 23.92 29.82 -18.39
C SER A 105 25.06 29.88 -19.41
N GLN A 106 25.67 28.73 -19.75
CA GLN A 106 26.72 28.69 -20.77
C GLN A 106 26.15 28.95 -22.17
N GLN A 107 24.98 28.38 -22.49
CA GLN A 107 24.31 28.63 -23.77
C GLN A 107 23.88 30.10 -23.94
N GLN A 108 23.48 30.77 -22.85
CA GLN A 108 23.15 32.20 -22.88
C GLN A 108 24.40 33.08 -23.06
N SER A 109 25.50 32.73 -22.40
CA SER A 109 26.79 33.42 -22.55
C SER A 109 27.38 33.30 -23.97
N GLU A 110 27.23 32.14 -24.61
CA GLU A 110 27.67 31.92 -26.00
C GLU A 110 26.75 32.57 -27.05
N GLY A 111 25.49 32.85 -26.69
CA GLY A 111 24.53 33.56 -27.54
C GLY A 111 24.66 35.10 -27.51
N GLU A 112 25.33 35.66 -26.49
CA GLU A 112 25.59 37.09 -26.36
C GLU A 112 27.01 37.45 -26.83
N SER A 113 27.36 37.11 -28.08
CA SER A 113 28.52 37.72 -28.74
C SER A 113 28.11 39.09 -29.28
N PRO A 114 28.71 40.21 -28.82
CA PRO A 114 28.39 41.55 -29.32
C PRO A 114 29.00 41.74 -30.71
N ARG A 115 28.32 41.23 -31.74
CA ARG A 115 28.58 41.61 -33.14
C ARG A 115 27.50 42.58 -33.58
N GLU A 116 27.65 43.83 -33.19
CA GLU A 116 27.19 45.06 -33.86
C GLU A 116 27.37 46.19 -32.84
N THR A 117 28.38 47.04 -32.95
CA THR A 117 28.34 48.19 -33.86
C THR A 117 29.77 48.69 -34.11
N GLN A 118 30.33 48.41 -35.29
CA GLN A 118 31.37 49.26 -35.85
C GLN A 118 30.76 49.99 -37.05
N PHE A 119 30.57 51.29 -36.85
CA PHE A 119 30.59 52.39 -37.81
C PHE A 119 29.95 52.18 -39.19
N ALA A 120 28.83 52.88 -39.40
CA ALA A 120 28.42 53.31 -40.73
C ALA A 120 28.22 54.84 -40.74
N ALA A 121 29.06 55.50 -41.55
CA ALA A 121 29.04 56.87 -42.07
C ALA A 121 29.26 58.04 -41.09
#